data_AF-A0A134BEW3-F1
#
_entry.id   AF-A0A134BEW3-F1
#
_cell.length_a   1.000
_cell.length_b   1.000
_cell.length_c   1.000
_cell.angle_alpha   90.00
_cell.angle_beta   90.00
_cell.angle_gamma   90.00
#
_symmetry.space_group_name_H-M   'P 1'
#
loop_
_entity.id
_entity.type
_entity.pdbx_description
1 polymer ?
#
loop_
_entity_poly.entity_id
_entity_poly.type
_entity_poly.pdbx_seq_one_letter_code
_entity_poly.pdbx_strand_id
1 'polypeptide(L)'
;MKKLLVAALVALLVVSCGNYGHSISKLKDIEFDSVTVDSVYNLTKEPNSPRISISFRILYAKGKKANIINDSLLQSAMLGYRSISAHNNHLSFKQRIDTIASLLIADYKDSYSDMYMLDRNNPDNYNFKCHIRTKVESFKNNIITYTANVYYRLNKELEVHLPVALNFNATTGQLIHLDDLFVSGYQPLLNEIIEKELIEQFHAGDQAGLRKMKICAYTPIYPSENFILKKDKIIFVYEQEEIAPHDKGEIRVAIDNEELTKILK
;
A
#
# COMPACT_ATOMS: atom_id res chain seq x y z
N MET A 1 34.22 -52.67 8.37
CA MET A 1 33.54 -51.39 8.64
C MET A 1 34.49 -50.22 8.37
N LYS A 2 34.28 -49.47 7.28
CA LYS A 2 34.54 -48.02 7.19
C LYS A 2 34.01 -47.55 5.83
N LYS A 3 33.15 -46.53 5.91
CA LYS A 3 32.17 -46.13 4.91
C LYS A 3 32.82 -45.28 3.82
N LEU A 4 32.30 -45.41 2.60
CA LEU A 4 32.47 -44.49 1.49
C LEU A 4 32.04 -43.07 1.91
N LEU A 5 32.85 -42.07 1.55
CA LEU A 5 32.47 -40.65 1.59
C LEU A 5 32.78 -40.09 0.20
N VAL A 6 31.78 -40.17 -0.67
CA VAL A 6 31.75 -39.42 -1.94
C VAL A 6 31.22 -38.03 -1.58
N ALA A 7 32.08 -37.01 -1.68
CA ALA A 7 31.67 -35.62 -1.54
C ALA A 7 30.95 -35.19 -2.82
N ALA A 8 29.62 -35.05 -2.76
CA ALA A 8 28.83 -34.46 -3.83
C ALA A 8 28.93 -32.93 -3.73
N LEU A 9 29.61 -32.31 -4.70
CA LEU A 9 29.66 -30.86 -4.86
C LEU A 9 28.33 -30.40 -5.48
N VAL A 10 27.40 -29.91 -4.66
CA VAL A 10 26.15 -29.31 -5.15
C VAL A 10 26.43 -27.85 -5.50
N ALA A 11 26.63 -27.58 -6.79
CA ALA A 11 26.61 -26.21 -7.32
C ALA A 11 25.16 -25.69 -7.31
N LEU A 12 24.81 -24.89 -6.32
CA LEU A 12 23.56 -24.13 -6.28
C LEU A 12 23.64 -22.99 -7.29
N LEU A 13 23.11 -23.24 -8.50
CA LEU A 13 22.75 -22.19 -9.45
C LEU A 13 21.60 -21.36 -8.86
N VAL A 14 21.91 -20.18 -8.33
CA VAL A 14 20.89 -19.21 -7.91
C VAL A 14 20.33 -18.53 -9.15
N VAL A 15 19.43 -19.20 -9.87
CA VAL A 15 18.57 -18.56 -10.87
C VAL A 15 17.35 -18.02 -10.12
N SER A 16 17.50 -16.85 -9.50
CA SER A 16 16.35 -16.06 -9.03
C SER A 16 15.88 -15.14 -10.15
N CYS A 17 15.39 -15.74 -11.23
CA CYS A 17 14.47 -15.09 -12.16
C CYS A 17 13.07 -15.51 -11.74
N GLY A 18 12.56 -14.90 -10.67
CA GLY A 18 11.17 -15.06 -10.26
C GLY A 18 10.24 -14.48 -11.30
N ASN A 19 9.65 -15.35 -12.11
CA ASN A 19 8.53 -15.10 -13.02
C ASN A 19 7.41 -14.28 -12.33
N TYR A 20 7.35 -12.98 -12.60
CA TYR A 20 6.12 -12.18 -12.53
C TYR A 20 5.59 -12.00 -13.96
N GLY A 21 5.23 -13.12 -14.57
CA GLY A 21 4.83 -13.22 -15.97
C GLY A 21 3.39 -13.66 -16.11
N HIS A 22 2.45 -12.77 -15.77
CA HIS A 22 1.17 -12.75 -16.48
C HIS A 22 0.95 -11.33 -17.03
N SER A 23 1.42 -11.14 -18.27
CA SER A 23 1.00 -10.10 -19.21
C SER A 23 1.06 -8.63 -18.75
N ILE A 24 2.22 -8.15 -18.28
CA ILE A 24 2.62 -6.73 -18.46
C ILE A 24 3.19 -6.55 -19.88
N SER A 25 2.51 -7.11 -20.89
CA SER A 25 2.97 -7.02 -22.28
C SER A 25 2.62 -5.63 -22.83
N LYS A 26 3.62 -4.74 -22.81
CA LYS A 26 3.69 -3.46 -23.54
C LYS A 26 2.41 -2.60 -23.48
N LEU A 27 2.13 -2.04 -22.31
CA LEU A 27 1.40 -0.76 -22.27
C LEU A 27 2.32 0.31 -22.88
N LYS A 28 2.03 0.79 -24.09
CA LYS A 28 2.53 2.05 -24.70
C LYS A 28 3.82 2.65 -24.08
N ASP A 29 4.95 1.94 -24.15
CA ASP A 29 6.27 2.42 -23.70
C ASP A 29 6.45 2.65 -22.18
N ILE A 30 5.62 2.04 -21.31
CA ILE A 30 5.82 2.03 -19.85
C ILE A 30 6.23 0.62 -19.41
N GLU A 31 7.40 0.56 -18.76
CA GLU A 31 7.94 -0.63 -18.11
C GLU A 31 7.98 -0.41 -16.60
N PHE A 32 8.19 -1.48 -15.84
CA PHE A 32 8.33 -1.39 -14.39
C PHE A 32 9.63 -2.05 -13.94
N ASP A 33 10.23 -1.45 -12.93
CA ASP A 33 11.36 -2.02 -12.18
C ASP A 33 11.04 -1.93 -10.70
N SER A 34 11.91 -2.49 -9.84
CA SER A 34 11.73 -2.46 -8.40
C SER A 34 12.92 -1.85 -7.68
N VAL A 35 12.65 -1.07 -6.65
CA VAL A 35 13.61 -0.75 -5.59
C VAL A 35 13.33 -1.62 -4.38
N THR A 36 14.39 -2.12 -3.76
CA THR A 36 14.32 -2.89 -2.53
C THR A 36 15.22 -2.26 -1.48
N VAL A 37 14.70 -2.12 -0.27
CA VAL A 37 15.44 -1.72 0.93
C VAL A 37 15.17 -2.76 1.99
N ASP A 38 16.23 -3.33 2.56
CA ASP A 38 16.15 -4.24 3.70
C ASP A 38 17.19 -3.78 4.72
N SER A 39 16.72 -3.17 5.81
CA SER A 39 17.56 -2.50 6.80
C SER A 39 17.07 -2.80 8.20
N VAL A 40 18.02 -3.07 9.10
CA VAL A 40 17.77 -3.20 10.54
C VAL A 40 18.72 -2.27 11.29
N TYR A 41 18.19 -1.48 12.21
CA TYR A 41 18.97 -0.62 13.09
C TYR A 41 18.57 -0.87 14.55
N ASN A 42 19.56 -1.14 15.39
CA ASN A 42 19.38 -1.29 16.84
C ASN A 42 19.57 0.07 17.51
N LEU A 43 18.70 0.40 18.46
CA LEU A 43 18.69 1.69 19.15
C LEU A 43 19.94 1.92 20.00
N THR A 44 20.51 0.84 20.54
CA THR A 44 21.71 0.80 21.39
C THR A 44 22.64 -0.35 20.97
N LYS A 45 23.83 -0.43 21.59
CA LYS A 45 24.79 -1.53 21.37
C LYS A 45 24.57 -2.73 22.30
N GLU A 46 23.56 -2.67 23.17
CA GLU A 46 23.34 -3.68 24.20
C GLU A 46 22.70 -4.96 23.60
N PRO A 47 22.94 -6.14 24.22
CA PRO A 47 22.16 -7.33 23.90
C PRO A 47 20.66 -7.06 24.12
N ASN A 48 19.81 -7.47 23.17
CA ASN A 48 18.36 -7.22 23.17
C ASN A 48 17.93 -5.75 23.00
N SER A 49 18.80 -4.90 22.45
CA SER A 49 18.42 -3.55 22.06
C SER A 49 17.17 -3.54 21.16
N PRO A 50 16.18 -2.65 21.41
CA PRO A 50 15.08 -2.45 20.50
C PRO A 50 15.57 -2.09 19.11
N ARG A 51 14.80 -2.44 18.09
CA ARG A 51 15.20 -2.21 16.69
C ARG A 51 14.08 -1.69 15.83
N ILE A 52 14.47 -0.93 14.82
CA ILE A 52 13.68 -0.69 13.62
C ILE A 52 14.06 -1.70 12.54
N SER A 53 13.06 -2.31 11.90
CA SER A 53 13.22 -3.14 10.70
C SER A 53 12.43 -2.52 9.54
N ILE A 54 13.09 -2.25 8.43
CA ILE A 54 12.52 -1.65 7.22
C ILE A 54 12.64 -2.66 6.09
N SER A 55 11.52 -2.96 5.42
CA SER A 55 11.47 -3.81 4.24
C SER A 55 10.60 -3.19 3.16
N PHE A 56 11.24 -2.58 2.17
CA PHE A 56 10.56 -2.00 1.02
C PHE A 56 10.76 -2.86 -0.21
N ARG A 57 9.69 -3.08 -0.95
CA ARG A 57 9.70 -3.61 -2.31
C ARG A 57 8.70 -2.82 -3.14
N ILE A 58 9.19 -1.74 -3.73
CA ILE A 58 8.38 -0.75 -4.43
C ILE A 58 8.68 -0.85 -5.92
N LEU A 59 7.64 -1.06 -6.71
CA LEU A 59 7.66 -1.02 -8.16
C LEU A 59 7.59 0.44 -8.60
N TYR A 60 8.41 0.83 -9.56
CA TYR A 60 8.42 2.17 -10.12
C TYR A 60 8.42 2.10 -11.64
N ALA A 61 7.80 3.08 -12.27
CA ALA A 61 7.68 3.14 -13.71
C ALA A 61 9.02 3.53 -14.36
N LYS A 62 9.27 3.00 -15.55
CA LYS A 62 10.34 3.36 -16.48
C LYS A 62 9.73 3.65 -17.86
N GLY A 63 10.40 4.50 -18.64
CA GLY A 63 9.94 4.90 -19.96
C GLY A 63 9.20 6.24 -19.95
N LYS A 64 8.31 6.45 -20.92
CA LYS A 64 7.60 7.73 -21.07
C LYS A 64 6.64 7.94 -19.90
N LYS A 65 6.54 9.18 -19.41
CA LYS A 65 5.67 9.57 -18.27
C LYS A 65 6.01 8.94 -16.91
N ALA A 66 7.10 8.15 -16.84
CA ALA A 66 7.55 7.51 -15.61
C ALA A 66 7.77 8.51 -14.46
N ASN A 67 8.28 9.70 -14.76
CA ASN A 67 8.46 10.75 -13.77
C ASN A 67 7.13 11.17 -13.11
N ILE A 68 6.07 11.37 -13.89
CA ILE A 68 4.76 11.79 -13.37
C ILE A 68 4.19 10.70 -12.45
N ILE A 69 4.20 9.45 -12.89
CA ILE A 69 3.73 8.31 -12.09
C ILE A 69 4.55 8.19 -10.81
N ASN A 70 5.88 8.21 -10.92
CA ASN A 70 6.78 8.03 -9.79
C ASN A 70 6.70 9.19 -8.79
N ASP A 71 6.48 10.42 -9.25
CA ASP A 71 6.26 11.58 -8.38
C ASP A 71 4.96 11.44 -7.59
N SER A 72 3.88 10.94 -8.21
CA SER A 72 2.64 10.59 -7.50
C SER A 72 2.83 9.43 -6.51
N LEU A 73 3.61 8.40 -6.85
CA LEU A 73 3.95 7.33 -5.91
C LEU A 73 4.69 7.90 -4.68
N LEU A 74 5.62 8.84 -4.91
CA LEU A 74 6.36 9.48 -3.84
C LEU A 74 5.44 10.28 -2.92
N GLN A 75 4.49 11.03 -3.47
CA GLN A 75 3.56 11.87 -2.70
C GLN A 75 2.41 11.10 -2.05
N SER A 76 2.25 9.82 -2.38
CA SER A 76 1.15 9.01 -1.85
C SER A 76 1.29 8.74 -0.35
N ALA A 77 0.15 8.44 0.29
CA ALA A 77 0.09 8.04 1.70
C ALA A 77 1.00 6.82 2.01
N MET A 78 1.37 6.00 1.01
CA MET A 78 2.21 4.82 1.24
C MET A 78 3.58 5.18 1.85
N LEU A 79 4.12 6.36 1.54
CA LEU A 79 5.42 6.83 2.04
C LEU A 79 5.29 7.89 3.15
N GLY A 80 4.07 8.29 3.49
CA GLY A 80 3.76 9.31 4.49
C GLY A 80 4.39 10.68 4.21
N TYR A 81 4.44 11.53 5.24
CA TYR A 81 4.93 12.91 5.14
C TYR A 81 6.42 13.04 4.74
N ARG A 82 7.20 11.97 4.90
CA ARG A 82 8.65 11.94 4.64
C ARG A 82 8.99 12.12 3.16
N SER A 83 8.01 11.89 2.29
CA SER A 83 8.08 12.19 0.86
C SER A 83 8.34 13.68 0.56
N ILE A 84 7.85 14.58 1.42
CA ILE A 84 8.05 16.03 1.30
C ILE A 84 9.54 16.36 1.46
N SER A 85 10.20 15.77 2.45
CA SER A 85 11.64 15.94 2.70
C SER A 85 12.52 15.25 1.65
N ALA A 86 11.98 14.27 0.93
CA ALA A 86 12.65 13.59 -0.19
C ALA A 86 12.39 14.27 -1.55
N HIS A 87 11.78 15.47 -1.56
CA HIS A 87 11.52 16.24 -2.78
C HIS A 87 12.79 16.95 -3.30
N ASN A 88 13.76 16.18 -3.77
CA ASN A 88 14.92 16.68 -4.50
C ASN A 88 14.93 16.13 -5.94
N ASN A 89 14.63 17.00 -6.90
CA ASN A 89 14.48 16.66 -8.34
C ASN A 89 15.75 16.19 -9.03
N HIS A 90 16.90 16.22 -8.35
CA HIS A 90 18.16 15.68 -8.84
C HIS A 90 18.42 14.23 -8.42
N LEU A 91 17.63 13.67 -7.49
CA LEU A 91 17.79 12.29 -7.04
C LEU A 91 16.97 11.33 -7.90
N SER A 92 17.58 10.18 -8.22
CA SER A 92 16.85 9.05 -8.79
C SER A 92 15.77 8.53 -7.84
N PHE A 93 14.77 7.82 -8.37
CA PHE A 93 13.71 7.22 -7.55
C PHE A 93 14.29 6.34 -6.44
N LYS A 94 15.28 5.49 -6.77
CA LYS A 94 15.96 4.64 -5.78
C LYS A 94 16.60 5.48 -4.67
N GLN A 95 17.36 6.52 -5.00
CA GLN A 95 18.00 7.39 -4.01
C GLN A 95 16.98 8.06 -3.10
N ARG A 96 15.82 8.46 -3.61
CA ARG A 96 14.73 9.04 -2.80
C ARG A 96 14.14 8.02 -1.84
N ILE A 97 13.90 6.79 -2.28
CA ILE A 97 13.46 5.70 -1.40
C ILE A 97 14.52 5.38 -0.33
N ASP A 98 15.80 5.37 -0.69
CA ASP A 98 16.90 5.21 0.27
C ASP A 98 16.94 6.38 1.30
N THR A 99 16.67 7.61 0.86
CA THR A 99 16.52 8.77 1.75
C THR A 99 15.34 8.61 2.70
N ILE A 100 14.16 8.17 2.21
CA ILE A 100 12.99 7.94 3.05
C ILE A 100 13.27 6.87 4.12
N ALA A 101 13.93 5.77 3.76
CA ALA A 101 14.34 4.74 4.73
C ALA A 101 15.30 5.30 5.79
N SER A 102 16.23 6.17 5.38
CA SER A 102 17.17 6.81 6.30
C SER A 102 16.47 7.77 7.26
N LEU A 103 15.49 8.54 6.78
CA LEU A 103 14.66 9.42 7.61
C LEU A 103 13.83 8.62 8.61
N LEU A 104 13.28 7.46 8.24
CA LEU A 104 12.58 6.58 9.18
C LEU A 104 13.49 6.10 10.31
N ILE A 105 14.74 5.74 10.03
CA ILE A 105 15.70 5.34 11.05
C ILE A 105 16.06 6.53 11.95
N ALA A 106 16.23 7.72 11.38
CA ALA A 106 16.52 8.94 12.13
C ALA A 106 15.37 9.30 13.09
N ASP A 107 14.13 9.31 12.59
CA ASP A 107 12.94 9.61 13.38
C ASP A 107 12.71 8.57 14.49
N TYR A 108 12.94 7.30 14.19
CA TYR A 108 12.88 6.22 15.17
C TYR A 108 13.89 6.44 16.30
N LYS A 109 15.14 6.79 15.95
CA LYS A 109 16.18 7.09 16.93
C LYS A 109 15.78 8.28 17.80
N ASP A 110 15.35 9.37 17.17
CA ASP A 110 14.96 10.60 17.89
C ASP A 110 13.78 10.35 18.83
N SER A 111 12.77 9.62 18.36
CA SER A 111 11.55 9.36 19.13
C SER A 111 11.76 8.41 20.30
N TYR A 112 12.54 7.33 20.11
CA TYR A 112 12.58 6.22 21.07
C TYR A 112 13.83 6.19 21.97
N SER A 113 14.91 6.92 21.64
CA SER A 113 16.16 6.83 22.42
C SER A 113 15.95 7.17 23.90
N ASP A 114 15.39 8.35 24.19
CA ASP A 114 15.21 8.80 25.58
C ASP A 114 14.13 8.00 26.31
N MET A 115 13.05 7.63 25.61
CA MET A 115 11.97 6.84 26.19
C MET A 115 12.46 5.44 26.61
N TYR A 116 13.21 4.77 25.73
CA TYR A 116 13.77 3.46 26.05
C TYR A 116 14.80 3.53 27.19
N MET A 117 15.59 4.61 27.27
CA MET A 117 16.52 4.80 28.39
C MET A 117 15.82 4.87 29.75
N LEU A 118 14.59 5.38 29.79
CA LEU A 118 13.75 5.45 31.00
C LEU A 118 12.95 4.15 31.26
N ASP A 119 12.80 3.28 30.26
CA ASP A 119 11.93 2.09 30.30
C ASP A 119 12.66 0.81 29.82
N ARG A 120 13.90 0.64 30.27
CA ARG A 120 14.78 -0.46 29.84
C ARG A 120 14.23 -1.87 30.08
N ASN A 121 13.27 -2.02 31.00
CA ASN A 121 12.65 -3.30 31.33
C ASN A 121 11.60 -3.76 30.30
N ASN A 122 11.18 -2.88 29.37
CA ASN A 122 10.17 -3.18 28.35
C ASN A 122 10.69 -2.91 26.92
N PRO A 123 11.81 -3.55 26.50
CA PRO A 123 12.42 -3.28 25.19
C PRO A 123 11.48 -3.54 24.01
N ASP A 124 10.54 -4.48 24.15
CA ASP A 124 9.60 -4.83 23.09
C ASP A 124 8.65 -3.69 22.70
N ASN A 125 8.39 -2.75 23.60
CA ASN A 125 7.55 -1.58 23.34
C ASN A 125 8.21 -0.59 22.36
N TYR A 126 9.52 -0.72 22.13
CA TYR A 126 10.31 0.17 21.29
C TYR A 126 10.77 -0.52 20.00
N ASN A 127 10.26 -1.71 19.68
CA ASN A 127 10.48 -2.34 18.39
C ASN A 127 9.55 -1.74 17.34
N PHE A 128 10.13 -1.29 16.22
CA PHE A 128 9.39 -0.74 15.10
C PHE A 128 9.59 -1.58 13.85
N LYS A 129 8.53 -1.80 13.07
CA LYS A 129 8.64 -2.41 11.74
C LYS A 129 7.89 -1.57 10.73
N CYS A 130 8.48 -1.41 9.55
CA CYS A 130 7.82 -0.83 8.39
C CYS A 130 8.04 -1.73 7.18
N HIS A 131 6.95 -2.24 6.62
CA HIS A 131 6.94 -3.06 5.44
C HIS A 131 6.09 -2.38 4.37
N ILE A 132 6.67 -2.16 3.19
CA ILE A 132 5.96 -1.60 2.04
C ILE A 132 6.16 -2.54 0.88
N ARG A 133 5.05 -3.06 0.33
CA ARG A 133 5.10 -3.88 -0.88
C ARG A 133 4.04 -3.43 -1.86
N THR A 134 4.49 -3.03 -3.04
CA THR A 134 3.59 -2.66 -4.14
C THR A 134 3.39 -3.82 -5.11
N LYS A 135 2.23 -3.82 -5.77
CA LYS A 135 1.92 -4.60 -6.97
C LYS A 135 1.39 -3.65 -8.04
N VAL A 136 1.63 -4.01 -9.29
CA VAL A 136 1.07 -3.32 -10.45
C VAL A 136 0.20 -4.30 -11.21
N GLU A 137 -1.01 -3.87 -11.53
CA GLU A 137 -1.89 -4.56 -12.45
C GLU A 137 -2.20 -3.63 -13.62
N SER A 138 -2.24 -4.21 -14.82
CA SER A 138 -2.55 -3.51 -16.05
C SER A 138 -3.79 -4.17 -16.65
N PHE A 139 -4.88 -3.44 -16.74
CA PHE A 139 -6.07 -3.89 -17.45
C PHE A 139 -6.11 -3.34 -18.87
N LYS A 140 -6.91 -3.97 -19.73
CA LYS A 140 -7.23 -3.44 -21.07
C LYS A 140 -7.88 -2.07 -20.87
N ASN A 141 -7.39 -1.03 -21.57
CA ASN A 141 -7.82 0.40 -21.56
C ASN A 141 -6.86 1.40 -20.91
N ASN A 142 -5.55 1.36 -21.20
CA ASN A 142 -4.61 2.43 -20.80
C ASN A 142 -4.66 2.81 -19.30
N ILE A 143 -4.97 1.89 -18.39
CA ILE A 143 -4.97 2.15 -16.96
C ILE A 143 -3.92 1.26 -16.30
N ILE A 144 -3.09 1.89 -15.47
CA ILE A 144 -2.12 1.22 -14.59
C ILE A 144 -2.65 1.35 -13.17
N THR A 145 -2.95 0.22 -12.53
CA THR A 145 -3.43 0.19 -11.15
C THR A 145 -2.31 -0.28 -10.24
N TYR A 146 -1.82 0.62 -9.39
CA TYR A 146 -0.91 0.32 -8.30
C TYR A 146 -1.71 -0.03 -7.05
N THR A 147 -1.28 -1.10 -6.36
CA THR A 147 -1.72 -1.37 -4.99
C THR A 147 -0.50 -1.50 -4.10
N ALA A 148 -0.54 -0.92 -2.90
CA ALA A 148 0.48 -1.07 -1.88
C ALA A 148 -0.16 -1.70 -0.64
N ASN A 149 0.53 -2.71 -0.10
CA ASN A 149 0.32 -3.13 1.27
C ASN A 149 1.40 -2.45 2.11
N VAL A 150 0.97 -1.49 2.92
CA VAL A 150 1.82 -0.83 3.90
C VAL A 150 1.46 -1.36 5.27
N TYR A 151 2.48 -1.78 6.00
CA TYR A 151 2.33 -2.34 7.32
C TYR A 151 3.32 -1.70 8.27
N TYR A 152 2.81 -1.25 9.41
CA TYR A 152 3.61 -0.80 10.53
C TYR A 152 3.36 -1.68 11.74
N ARG A 153 4.43 -1.99 12.47
CA ARG A 153 4.35 -2.35 13.88
C ARG A 153 4.97 -1.21 14.65
N LEU A 154 4.17 -0.48 15.41
CA LEU A 154 4.60 0.71 16.14
C LEU A 154 5.16 0.33 17.51
N ASN A 155 4.62 -0.71 18.13
CA ASN A 155 5.12 -1.30 19.37
C ASN A 155 4.66 -2.77 19.47
N LYS A 156 4.78 -3.39 20.65
CA LYS A 156 4.39 -4.79 20.88
C LYS A 156 2.91 -5.10 20.57
N GLU A 157 2.01 -4.14 20.73
CA GLU A 157 0.55 -4.35 20.66
C GLU A 157 -0.12 -3.63 19.50
N LEU A 158 0.51 -2.57 18.97
CA LEU A 158 -0.05 -1.71 17.94
C LEU A 158 0.54 -2.02 16.57
N GLU A 159 -0.31 -2.56 15.71
CA GLU A 159 -0.05 -2.80 14.29
C GLU A 159 -1.01 -1.96 13.46
N VAL A 160 -0.53 -1.46 12.32
CA VAL A 160 -1.32 -0.64 11.39
C VAL A 160 -1.18 -1.23 10.00
N HIS A 161 -2.31 -1.49 9.35
CA HIS A 161 -2.39 -1.91 7.96
C HIS A 161 -3.02 -0.81 7.12
N LEU A 162 -2.24 -0.30 6.17
CA LEU A 162 -2.61 0.79 5.29
C LEU A 162 -2.62 0.28 3.83
N PRO A 163 -3.77 -0.20 3.33
CA PRO A 163 -3.92 -0.48 1.91
C PRO A 163 -3.95 0.83 1.13
N VAL A 164 -3.18 0.94 0.05
CA VAL A 164 -3.21 2.11 -0.84
C VAL A 164 -3.42 1.64 -2.27
N ALA A 165 -4.33 2.27 -2.99
CA ALA A 165 -4.56 2.06 -4.40
C ALA A 165 -4.39 3.39 -5.15
N LEU A 166 -3.70 3.33 -6.29
CA LEU A 166 -3.45 4.49 -7.16
C LEU A 166 -3.68 4.06 -8.60
N ASN A 167 -4.53 4.77 -9.33
CA ASN A 167 -4.88 4.44 -10.70
C ASN A 167 -4.31 5.51 -11.63
N PHE A 168 -3.59 5.12 -12.68
CA PHE A 168 -2.94 6.06 -13.59
C PHE A 168 -3.42 5.86 -15.01
N ASN A 169 -3.65 6.97 -15.72
CA ASN A 169 -3.81 6.94 -17.16
C ASN A 169 -2.45 6.68 -17.80
N ALA A 170 -2.26 5.51 -18.42
CA ALA A 170 -1.00 5.09 -19.05
C ALA A 170 -0.57 5.98 -20.23
N THR A 171 -1.45 6.81 -20.79
CA THR A 171 -1.09 7.75 -21.86
C THR A 171 -0.53 9.07 -21.31
N THR A 172 -1.15 9.60 -20.25
CA THR A 172 -0.75 10.90 -19.68
C THR A 172 0.21 10.77 -18.50
N GLY A 173 0.19 9.63 -17.80
CA GLY A 173 0.86 9.39 -16.53
C GLY A 173 0.13 9.97 -15.32
N GLN A 174 -1.00 10.65 -15.52
CA GLN A 174 -1.73 11.33 -14.45
C GLN A 174 -2.49 10.33 -13.58
N LEU A 175 -2.53 10.64 -12.28
CA LEU A 175 -3.40 9.97 -11.33
C LEU A 175 -4.87 10.22 -11.72
N ILE A 176 -5.68 9.18 -11.65
CA ILE A 176 -7.11 9.19 -11.93
C ILE A 176 -7.84 9.34 -10.59
N HIS A 177 -8.67 10.37 -10.50
CA HIS A 177 -9.57 10.61 -9.37
C HIS A 177 -11.00 10.19 -9.70
N LEU A 178 -11.88 10.14 -8.71
CA LEU A 178 -13.29 9.81 -8.95
C LEU A 178 -13.93 10.81 -9.92
N ASP A 179 -13.59 12.09 -9.81
CA ASP A 179 -14.07 13.15 -10.70
C ASP A 179 -13.62 12.98 -12.16
N ASP A 180 -12.59 12.17 -12.45
CA ASP A 180 -12.21 11.82 -13.81
C ASP A 180 -13.10 10.72 -14.40
N LEU A 181 -13.63 9.83 -13.55
CA LEU A 181 -14.43 8.66 -13.92
C LEU A 181 -15.93 8.95 -14.00
N PHE A 182 -16.42 9.84 -13.14
CA PHE A 182 -17.85 10.04 -12.94
C PHE A 182 -18.32 11.44 -13.38
N VAL A 183 -19.56 11.53 -13.85
CA VAL A 183 -20.21 12.80 -14.21
C VAL A 183 -20.40 13.69 -12.97
N SER A 184 -20.41 15.02 -13.13
CA SER A 184 -20.63 15.93 -12.02
C SER A 184 -21.93 15.61 -11.24
N GLY A 185 -21.85 15.55 -9.91
CA GLY A 185 -22.99 15.23 -9.05
C GLY A 185 -23.26 13.73 -8.88
N TYR A 186 -22.28 12.86 -9.16
CA TYR A 186 -22.40 11.41 -8.99
C TYR A 186 -22.59 10.95 -7.54
N GLN A 187 -22.16 11.75 -6.56
CA GLN A 187 -21.97 11.33 -5.17
C GLN A 187 -23.24 10.74 -4.53
N PRO A 188 -24.45 11.34 -4.65
CA PRO A 188 -25.65 10.78 -4.04
C PRO A 188 -25.96 9.35 -4.53
N LEU A 189 -25.92 9.13 -5.84
CA LEU A 189 -26.21 7.81 -6.42
C LEU A 189 -25.09 6.80 -6.11
N LEU A 190 -23.83 7.22 -6.13
CA LEU A 190 -22.73 6.33 -5.78
C LEU A 190 -22.78 5.94 -4.29
N ASN A 191 -23.20 6.85 -3.39
CA ASN A 191 -23.43 6.53 -1.98
C ASN A 191 -24.54 5.49 -1.79
N GLU A 192 -25.65 5.61 -2.52
CA GLU A 192 -26.74 4.62 -2.49
C GLU A 192 -26.27 3.23 -2.96
N ILE A 193 -25.44 3.18 -4.01
CA ILE A 193 -24.88 1.91 -4.51
C ILE A 193 -23.92 1.31 -3.47
N ILE A 194 -23.01 2.11 -2.90
CA ILE A 194 -22.09 1.64 -1.85
C ILE A 194 -22.86 1.15 -0.61
N GLU A 195 -23.91 1.85 -0.21
CA GLU A 195 -24.77 1.45 0.90
C GLU A 195 -25.42 0.09 0.66
N LYS A 196 -26.00 -0.11 -0.52
CA LYS A 196 -26.58 -1.39 -0.93
C LYS A 196 -25.55 -2.51 -0.83
N GLU A 197 -24.36 -2.32 -1.40
CA GLU A 197 -23.30 -3.33 -1.36
C GLU A 197 -22.84 -3.63 0.08
N LEU A 198 -22.73 -2.62 0.95
CA LEU A 198 -22.41 -2.83 2.35
C LEU A 198 -23.52 -3.62 3.07
N ILE A 199 -24.80 -3.30 2.84
CA ILE A 199 -25.93 -4.04 3.43
C ILE A 199 -25.87 -5.52 3.02
N GLU A 200 -25.59 -5.80 1.75
CA GLU A 200 -25.47 -7.16 1.23
C GLU A 200 -24.25 -7.88 1.80
N GLN A 201 -23.08 -7.26 1.76
CA GLN A 201 -21.81 -7.81 2.25
C GLN A 201 -21.87 -8.20 3.73
N PHE A 202 -22.57 -7.41 4.55
CA PHE A 202 -22.68 -7.66 6.00
C PHE A 202 -23.99 -8.32 6.43
N HIS A 203 -24.86 -8.67 5.47
CA HIS A 203 -26.19 -9.23 5.73
C HIS A 203 -27.00 -8.40 6.73
N ALA A 204 -26.91 -7.07 6.61
CA ALA A 204 -27.47 -6.14 7.58
C ALA A 204 -28.99 -5.97 7.45
N GLY A 205 -29.57 -6.38 6.32
CA GLY A 205 -30.98 -6.19 5.99
C GLY A 205 -31.32 -4.76 5.55
N ASP A 206 -30.88 -3.77 6.31
CA ASP A 206 -31.04 -2.35 6.01
C ASP A 206 -29.91 -1.48 6.62
N GLN A 207 -30.00 -0.17 6.42
CA GLN A 207 -29.08 0.82 6.99
C GLN A 207 -29.03 0.80 8.53
N ALA A 208 -30.17 0.55 9.19
CA ALA A 208 -30.21 0.48 10.64
C ALA A 208 -29.45 -0.75 11.15
N GLY A 209 -29.50 -1.86 10.40
CA GLY A 209 -28.67 -3.04 10.61
C GLY A 209 -27.17 -2.73 10.54
N LEU A 210 -26.73 -2.00 9.51
CA LEU A 210 -25.31 -1.60 9.39
C LEU A 210 -24.86 -0.78 10.61
N ARG A 211 -25.66 0.21 10.99
CA ARG A 211 -25.38 1.06 12.17
C ARG A 211 -25.33 0.25 13.46
N LYS A 212 -26.21 -0.75 13.63
CA LYS A 212 -26.20 -1.66 14.80
C LYS A 212 -24.92 -2.50 14.85
N MET A 213 -24.36 -2.85 13.68
CA MET A 213 -23.07 -3.50 13.54
C MET A 213 -21.88 -2.52 13.65
N LYS A 214 -22.16 -1.23 13.88
CA LYS A 214 -21.20 -0.11 13.95
C LYS A 214 -20.51 0.21 12.63
N ILE A 215 -21.05 -0.23 11.50
CA ILE A 215 -20.56 0.08 10.16
C ILE A 215 -21.24 1.35 9.69
N CYS A 216 -20.46 2.35 9.29
CA CYS A 216 -20.90 3.70 8.94
C CYS A 216 -21.81 4.32 10.03
N ALA A 217 -21.56 4.01 11.30
CA ALA A 217 -22.39 4.48 12.42
C ALA A 217 -22.10 5.93 12.81
N TYR A 218 -20.86 6.37 12.62
CA TYR A 218 -20.38 7.72 12.96
C TYR A 218 -19.85 8.48 11.75
N THR A 219 -19.64 7.78 10.64
CA THR A 219 -19.13 8.33 9.38
C THR A 219 -20.23 8.15 8.33
N PRO A 220 -20.66 9.22 7.63
CA PRO A 220 -21.55 9.08 6.49
C PRO A 220 -20.97 8.13 5.44
N ILE A 221 -21.82 7.52 4.61
CA ILE A 221 -21.35 6.74 3.47
C ILE A 221 -20.82 7.71 2.40
N TYR A 222 -19.64 7.42 1.86
CA TYR A 222 -18.99 8.19 0.79
C TYR A 222 -18.16 7.26 -0.11
N PRO A 223 -17.89 7.63 -1.37
CA PRO A 223 -16.96 6.90 -2.22
C PRO A 223 -15.52 7.24 -1.83
N SER A 224 -14.74 6.23 -1.46
CA SER A 224 -13.32 6.43 -1.12
C SER A 224 -12.49 6.79 -2.37
N GLU A 225 -11.59 7.78 -2.25
CA GLU A 225 -10.55 8.06 -3.26
C GLU A 225 -9.47 6.97 -3.29
N ASN A 226 -9.47 6.05 -2.31
CA ASN A 226 -8.66 4.85 -2.30
C ASN A 226 -9.43 3.71 -3.01
N PHE A 227 -9.40 3.69 -4.34
CA PHE A 227 -10.13 2.70 -5.14
C PHE A 227 -9.21 1.95 -6.11
N ILE A 228 -9.60 0.73 -6.47
CA ILE A 228 -8.88 -0.13 -7.41
C ILE A 228 -9.74 -0.25 -8.67
N LEU A 229 -9.22 0.22 -9.81
CA LEU A 229 -9.84 -0.03 -11.10
C LEU A 229 -9.46 -1.43 -11.60
N LYS A 230 -10.49 -2.23 -11.89
CA LYS A 230 -10.40 -3.51 -12.57
C LYS A 230 -11.06 -3.40 -13.96
N LYS A 231 -11.03 -4.49 -14.72
CA LYS A 231 -11.60 -4.53 -16.08
C LYS A 231 -13.09 -4.20 -16.12
N ASP A 232 -13.85 -4.69 -15.16
CA ASP A 232 -15.32 -4.74 -15.17
C ASP A 232 -15.94 -4.24 -13.86
N LYS A 233 -15.14 -3.75 -12.92
CA LYS A 233 -15.58 -3.29 -11.61
C LYS A 233 -14.65 -2.22 -11.04
N ILE A 234 -15.19 -1.45 -10.09
CA ILE A 234 -14.43 -0.54 -9.22
C ILE A 234 -14.51 -1.09 -7.80
N ILE A 235 -13.37 -1.19 -7.12
CA ILE A 235 -13.32 -1.64 -5.73
C ILE A 235 -12.92 -0.46 -4.85
N PHE A 236 -13.85 0.05 -4.04
CA PHE A 236 -13.57 1.07 -3.03
C PHE A 236 -12.96 0.40 -1.80
N VAL A 237 -11.85 0.94 -1.33
CA VAL A 237 -11.10 0.42 -0.18
C VAL A 237 -11.24 1.38 0.98
N TYR A 238 -11.71 0.86 2.10
CA TYR A 238 -11.77 1.54 3.38
C TYR A 238 -10.80 0.84 4.34
N GLU A 239 -9.91 1.62 4.91
CA GLU A 239 -8.91 1.20 5.88
C GLU A 239 -9.59 0.69 7.16
N GLN A 240 -8.81 -0.05 7.96
CA GLN A 240 -9.28 -0.47 9.28
C GLN A 240 -9.62 0.77 10.12
N GLU A 241 -10.73 0.71 10.88
CA GLU A 241 -11.21 1.84 11.70
C GLU A 241 -11.74 3.06 10.92
N GLU A 242 -11.71 3.06 9.58
CA GLU A 242 -12.20 4.19 8.77
C GLU A 242 -13.73 4.33 8.84
N ILE A 243 -14.45 3.24 8.58
CA ILE A 243 -15.92 3.20 8.57
C ILE A 243 -16.53 2.16 9.53
N ALA A 244 -15.71 1.37 10.22
CA ALA A 244 -16.17 0.30 11.11
C ALA A 244 -15.13 0.03 12.20
N PRO A 245 -15.48 -0.60 13.35
CA PRO A 245 -14.52 -0.86 14.42
C PRO A 245 -13.37 -1.79 14.00
N HIS A 246 -12.28 -1.79 14.78
CA HIS A 246 -11.06 -2.57 14.53
C HIS A 246 -11.30 -4.04 14.16
N ASP A 247 -12.27 -4.71 14.80
CA ASP A 247 -12.57 -6.14 14.61
C ASP A 247 -13.13 -6.47 13.21
N LYS A 248 -13.55 -5.46 12.43
CA LYS A 248 -14.00 -5.62 11.05
C LYS A 248 -12.86 -5.58 10.03
N GLY A 249 -11.68 -5.12 10.44
CA GLY A 249 -10.52 -4.99 9.54
C GLY A 249 -10.77 -4.03 8.38
N GLU A 250 -10.02 -4.23 7.30
CA GLU A 250 -10.20 -3.52 6.03
C GLU A 250 -11.51 -3.94 5.36
N ILE A 251 -12.28 -2.97 4.85
CA ILE A 251 -13.52 -3.20 4.10
C ILE A 251 -13.30 -2.84 2.63
N ARG A 252 -13.65 -3.76 1.74
CA ARG A 252 -13.64 -3.53 0.29
C ARG A 252 -15.04 -3.67 -0.27
N VAL A 253 -15.50 -2.63 -0.96
CA VAL A 253 -16.81 -2.59 -1.64
C VAL A 253 -16.57 -2.68 -3.14
N ALA A 254 -16.92 -3.81 -3.75
CA ALA A 254 -16.73 -4.04 -5.18
C ALA A 254 -18.04 -3.80 -5.92
N ILE A 255 -18.05 -2.85 -6.87
CA ILE A 255 -19.22 -2.50 -7.67
C ILE A 255 -18.92 -2.78 -9.13
N ASP A 256 -19.78 -3.55 -9.78
CA ASP A 256 -19.63 -3.84 -11.20
C ASP A 256 -19.96 -2.61 -12.04
N ASN A 257 -19.20 -2.39 -13.13
CA ASN A 257 -19.34 -1.20 -13.98
C ASN A 257 -20.75 -1.07 -14.59
N GLU A 258 -21.48 -2.18 -14.73
CA GLU A 258 -22.86 -2.22 -15.21
C GLU A 258 -23.81 -1.45 -14.28
N GLU A 259 -23.57 -1.48 -12.96
CA GLU A 259 -24.35 -0.74 -11.96
C GLU A 259 -24.04 0.77 -11.98
N LEU A 260 -22.89 1.15 -12.53
CA LEU A 260 -22.40 2.52 -12.57
C LEU A 260 -22.71 3.24 -13.89
N THR A 261 -23.40 2.59 -14.83
CA THR A 261 -23.66 3.11 -16.20
C THR A 261 -24.33 4.47 -16.26
N LYS A 262 -25.11 4.86 -15.24
CA LYS A 262 -25.77 6.17 -15.17
C LYS A 262 -24.83 7.31 -14.75
N ILE A 263 -23.68 6.99 -14.16
CA ILE A 263 -22.77 7.97 -13.56
C ILE A 263 -21.36 7.91 -14.13
N LEU A 264 -20.94 6.83 -14.80
CA LEU A 264 -19.68 6.77 -15.53
C LEU A 264 -19.68 7.69 -16.76
N LYS A 265 -18.53 8.28 -17.07
CA LYS A 265 -18.29 9.08 -18.29
C LYS A 265 -18.04 8.24 -19.54
#